data_AF-A0A5R2MZA2-F1
#
_entry.id   AF-A0A5R2MZA2-F1
#
_cell.length_a   1.000
_cell.length_b   1.000
_cell.length_c   1.000
_cell.angle_alpha   90.00
_cell.angle_beta   90.00
_cell.angle_gamma   90.00
#
_symmetry.space_group_name_H-M   'P 1'
#
loop_
_entity.id
_entity.type
_entity.pdbx_description
1 polymer ?
#
loop_
_entity_poly.entity_id
_entity_poly.type
_entity_poly.pdbx_seq_one_letter_code
_entity_poly.pdbx_strand_id
1 'polypeptide(L)'
;FLSGAVVLGIISVTVVKLQGISLDWKAPAPWLFVAGGMLGGFYVTLSTILTPRIGAAALMAFLVAGQLLAGMLIDRVGFLGVAVREISVGRVAGAVLLLAGALLVRLF
;
A
#
# COMPACT_ATOMS: atom_id res chain seq x y z
N PHE A 1 -5.98 13.81 -4.47
CA PHE A 1 -4.97 13.88 -3.40
C PHE A 1 -5.29 14.94 -2.35
N LEU A 2 -5.44 16.23 -2.70
CA LEU A 2 -5.71 17.29 -1.71
C LEU A 2 -6.98 17.06 -0.88
N SER A 3 -8.12 16.77 -1.53
CA SER A 3 -9.38 16.49 -0.83
C SER A 3 -9.24 15.32 0.15
N GLY A 4 -8.61 14.22 -0.28
CA GLY A 4 -8.34 13.06 0.58
C GLY A 4 -7.43 13.40 1.76
N ALA A 5 -6.37 14.20 1.55
CA ALA A 5 -5.48 14.64 2.62
C ALA A 5 -6.21 15.54 3.64
N VAL A 6 -7.08 16.43 3.18
CA VAL A 6 -7.92 17.27 4.04
C VAL A 6 -8.88 16.41 4.85
N VAL A 7 -9.59 15.48 4.21
CA VAL A 7 -10.53 14.58 4.89
C VAL A 7 -9.81 13.71 5.93
N LEU A 8 -8.69 13.07 5.55
CA LEU A 8 -7.89 12.27 6.47
C LEU A 8 -7.33 13.10 7.63
N GLY A 9 -6.90 14.33 7.37
CA GLY A 9 -6.45 15.26 8.40
C GLY A 9 -7.55 15.59 9.41
N ILE A 10 -8.76 15.91 8.94
CA ILE A 10 -9.93 16.17 9.79
C ILE A 10 -10.29 14.95 10.63
N ILE A 11 -10.36 13.77 10.02
CA ILE A 11 -10.66 12.52 10.71
C ILE A 11 -9.61 12.25 11.79
N SER A 12 -8.32 12.35 11.44
CA SER A 12 -7.22 12.09 12.36
C SER A 12 -7.25 13.03 13.57
N VAL A 13 -7.40 14.35 13.35
CA VAL A 13 -7.49 15.33 14.44
C VAL A 13 -8.70 15.09 15.33
N THR A 14 -9.85 14.75 14.74
CA THR A 14 -11.07 14.45 15.50
C THR A 14 -10.90 13.20 16.36
N VAL A 15 -10.38 12.11 15.80
CA VAL A 15 -10.15 10.86 16.54
C VAL A 15 -9.16 11.06 17.69
N VAL A 16 -8.05 11.75 17.45
CA VAL A 16 -7.04 12.03 18.49
C VAL A 16 -7.63 12.85 19.63
N LYS A 17 -8.42 13.88 19.31
CA LYS A 17 -9.12 14.71 20.32
C LYS A 17 -10.14 13.91 21.13
N LEU A 18 -10.95 13.07 20.47
CA LEU A 18 -11.97 12.25 21.13
C LEU A 18 -11.35 11.18 22.05
N GLN A 19 -10.18 10.66 21.71
CA GLN A 19 -9.48 9.65 22.49
C GLN A 19 -8.57 10.23 23.59
N GLY A 20 -8.45 11.57 23.68
CA GLY A 20 -7.58 12.22 24.65
C GLY A 20 -6.08 11.96 24.44
N ILE A 21 -5.70 11.52 23.23
CA ILE A 21 -4.31 11.21 22.88
C ILE A 21 -3.59 12.53 22.57
N SER A 22 -2.35 12.70 23.04
CA SER A 22 -1.51 13.81 22.61
C SER A 22 -0.93 13.52 21.22
N LEU A 23 -1.00 14.49 20.30
CA LEU A 23 -0.33 14.37 19.01
C LEU A 23 1.19 14.44 19.22
N ASP A 24 1.86 13.31 19.05
CA ASP A 24 3.31 13.25 18.95
C ASP A 24 3.74 13.36 17.47
N TRP A 25 4.06 14.59 17.07
CA TRP A 25 4.55 14.90 15.72
C TRP A 25 5.94 14.31 15.43
N LYS A 26 6.62 13.76 16.44
CA LYS A 26 7.92 13.08 16.30
C LYS A 26 7.79 11.58 16.08
N ALA A 27 6.58 11.01 16.17
CA ALA A 27 6.36 9.57 16.20
C ALA A 27 6.74 8.83 14.90
N PRO A 28 6.53 9.36 13.68
CA PRO A 28 7.10 8.76 12.48
C PRO A 28 8.53 9.27 12.26
N ALA A 29 9.46 8.34 12.01
CA ALA A 29 10.81 8.70 11.60
C ALA A 29 10.77 9.62 10.36
N PRO A 30 11.47 10.77 10.33
CA PRO A 30 11.31 11.79 9.28
C PRO A 30 11.50 11.29 7.84
N TRP A 31 12.35 10.27 7.65
CA TRP A 31 12.58 9.66 6.34
C TRP A 31 11.32 9.01 5.75
N LEU A 32 10.33 8.61 6.56
CA LEU A 32 9.06 8.03 6.11
C LEU A 32 8.23 9.01 5.29
N PHE A 33 8.30 10.31 5.59
CA PHE A 33 7.60 11.32 4.81
C PHE A 33 8.17 11.42 3.39
N VAL A 34 9.50 11.35 3.27
CA VAL A 34 10.20 11.39 1.98
C VAL A 34 9.99 10.09 1.21
N ALA A 35 10.23 8.94 1.85
CA ALA A 35 10.06 7.63 1.22
C ALA A 35 8.61 7.39 0.80
N GLY A 36 7.63 7.71 1.66
CA GLY A 36 6.22 7.62 1.34
C GLY A 36 5.81 8.52 0.18
N GLY A 37 6.31 9.76 0.15
CA GLY A 37 6.10 10.68 -0.97
C GLY A 37 6.68 10.17 -2.29
N MET A 38 7.92 9.65 -2.27
CA MET A 38 8.57 9.07 -3.44
C MET A 38 7.85 7.82 -3.95
N LEU A 39 7.48 6.89 -3.07
CA LEU A 39 6.74 5.68 -3.42
C LEU A 39 5.35 6.02 -3.96
N GLY A 40 4.66 6.98 -3.36
CA GLY A 40 3.36 7.47 -3.84
C GLY A 40 3.46 8.12 -5.21
N GLY A 41 4.47 8.97 -5.44
CA GLY A 41 4.74 9.56 -6.75
C GLY A 41 5.03 8.50 -7.81
N PHE A 42 5.92 7.56 -7.51
CA PHE A 42 6.24 6.44 -8.39
C PHE A 42 5.01 5.59 -8.73
N TYR A 43 4.17 5.27 -7.73
CA TYR A 43 2.91 4.57 -7.92
C TYR A 43 1.98 5.32 -8.89
N VAL A 44 1.77 6.63 -8.68
CA VAL A 44 0.88 7.43 -9.55
C VAL A 44 1.44 7.51 -10.96
N THR A 45 2.73 7.74 -11.12
CA THR A 45 3.40 7.80 -12.43
C THR A 45 3.26 6.47 -13.18
N LEU A 46 3.59 5.34 -12.54
CA LEU A 46 3.42 4.02 -13.15
C LEU A 46 1.96 3.74 -13.51
N SER A 47 1.04 4.03 -12.59
CA SER A 47 -0.39 3.82 -12.84
C SER A 47 -0.86 4.61 -14.06
N THR A 48 -0.42 5.86 -14.19
CA THR A 48 -0.78 6.74 -15.30
C THR A 48 -0.23 6.24 -16.64
N ILE A 49 1.02 5.75 -16.64
CA ILE A 49 1.68 5.22 -17.84
C ILE A 49 1.11 3.84 -18.24
N LEU A 50 0.81 2.99 -17.26
CA LEU A 50 0.40 1.61 -17.49
C LEU A 50 -1.10 1.45 -17.74
N THR A 51 -1.96 2.27 -17.13
CA THR A 51 -3.42 2.20 -17.35
C THR A 51 -3.81 2.13 -18.83
N PRO A 52 -3.34 3.03 -19.73
CA PRO A 52 -3.70 2.96 -21.15
C PRO A 52 -3.04 1.79 -21.90
N ARG A 53 -2.01 1.14 -21.33
CA ARG A 53 -1.25 0.06 -21.98
C ARG A 53 -1.77 -1.34 -21.68
N ILE A 54 -2.24 -1.55 -20.44
CA ILE A 54 -2.69 -2.88 -19.98
C ILE A 54 -4.16 -2.88 -19.53
N GLY A 55 -4.82 -1.72 -19.54
CA GLY A 55 -6.19 -1.58 -19.06
C GLY A 55 -6.30 -1.43 -17.54
N ALA A 56 -7.41 -0.82 -17.09
CA ALA A 56 -7.63 -0.54 -15.67
C ALA A 56 -7.79 -1.81 -14.82
N ALA A 57 -8.47 -2.83 -15.35
CA ALA A 57 -8.71 -4.09 -14.64
C ALA A 57 -7.40 -4.84 -14.37
N ALA A 58 -6.55 -5.01 -15.39
CA ALA A 58 -5.26 -5.67 -15.23
C ALA A 58 -4.34 -4.89 -14.29
N LEU A 59 -4.30 -3.55 -14.41
CA LEU A 59 -3.52 -2.71 -13.51
C LEU A 59 -3.94 -2.94 -12.04
N MET A 60 -5.24 -2.88 -11.73
CA MET A 60 -5.72 -3.12 -10.37
C MET A 60 -5.35 -4.52 -9.86
N ALA A 61 -5.48 -5.54 -10.71
CA ALA A 61 -5.09 -6.91 -10.34
C ALA A 61 -3.60 -7.02 -10.01
N PHE A 62 -2.72 -6.41 -10.82
CA PHE A 62 -1.28 -6.37 -10.54
C PHE A 62 -0.93 -5.56 -9.30
N LEU A 63 -1.63 -4.45 -9.05
CA LEU A 63 -1.41 -3.63 -7.86
C LEU A 63 -1.76 -4.39 -6.59
N VAL A 64 -2.90 -5.07 -6.55
CA VAL A 64 -3.30 -5.90 -5.40
C VAL A 64 -2.32 -7.06 -5.19
N ALA A 65 -1.90 -7.72 -6.27
CA ALA A 65 -0.89 -8.78 -6.20
C ALA A 65 0.45 -8.26 -5.61
N GLY A 66 0.91 -7.11 -6.10
CA GLY A 66 2.13 -6.45 -5.61
C GLY A 66 2.02 -6.02 -4.15
N GLN A 67 0.87 -5.49 -3.72
CA GLN A 67 0.61 -5.13 -2.32
C GLN A 67 0.67 -6.35 -1.39
N LEU A 68 0.11 -7.50 -1.81
CA LEU A 68 0.21 -8.73 -1.02
C LEU A 68 1.65 -9.20 -0.89
N LEU A 69 2.42 -9.21 -1.99
CA LEU A 69 3.84 -9.59 -1.99
C LEU A 69 4.67 -8.67 -1.08
N ALA A 70 4.49 -7.34 -1.21
CA ALA A 70 5.17 -6.36 -0.38
C ALA A 70 4.78 -6.52 1.11
N GLY A 71 3.50 -6.76 1.39
CA GLY A 71 3.00 -7.02 2.74
C GLY A 71 3.64 -8.27 3.36
N MET A 72 3.76 -9.36 2.61
CA MET A 72 4.45 -10.57 3.09
C MET A 72 5.93 -10.32 3.39
N LEU A 73 6.60 -9.51 2.57
CA LEU A 73 8.01 -9.17 2.79
C LEU A 73 8.17 -8.30 4.06
N ILE A 74 7.31 -7.29 4.23
CA ILE A 74 7.28 -6.42 5.42
C ILE A 74 7.00 -7.25 6.68
N ASP A 75 5.98 -8.09 6.63
CA ASP A 75 5.59 -9.00 7.72
C ASP A 75 6.74 -9.94 8.11
N ARG A 76 7.51 -10.44 7.13
CA ARG A 76 8.59 -11.39 7.41
C ARG A 76 9.78 -10.76 8.12
N VAL A 77 10.10 -9.51 7.81
CA VAL A 77 11.26 -8.81 8.40
C VAL A 77 10.87 -7.92 9.59
N GLY A 78 9.56 -7.76 9.86
CA GLY A 78 9.07 -6.88 10.93
C GLY A 78 9.32 -5.40 10.65
N PHE A 79 9.35 -5.00 9.37
CA PHE A 79 9.65 -3.63 8.99
C PHE A 79 8.61 -2.67 9.58
N LEU A 80 9.02 -1.48 10.01
CA LEU A 80 8.16 -0.47 10.67
C LEU A 80 7.54 -0.91 12.01
N GLY A 81 8.13 -1.90 12.68
CA GLY A 81 7.64 -2.38 13.98
C GLY A 81 6.37 -3.22 13.89
N VAL A 82 6.04 -3.71 12.69
CA VAL A 82 4.96 -4.68 12.49
C VAL A 82 5.37 -6.03 13.09
N ALA A 83 4.40 -6.75 13.66
CA ALA A 83 4.65 -8.08 14.21
C ALA A 83 5.23 -9.02 13.14
N VAL A 84 6.36 -9.64 13.44
CA VAL A 84 6.99 -10.62 12.53
C VAL A 84 6.05 -11.81 12.36
N ARG A 85 5.70 -12.11 11.11
CA ARG A 85 4.84 -13.25 10.77
C ARG A 85 5.56 -14.17 9.80
N GLU A 86 5.39 -15.46 10.01
CA GLU A 86 5.86 -16.45 9.06
C GLU A 86 5.05 -16.38 7.76
N ILE A 87 5.74 -16.59 6.65
CA ILE A 87 5.10 -16.64 5.34
C ILE A 87 4.38 -17.99 5.26
N SER A 88 3.07 -17.98 5.43
CA SER A 88 2.26 -19.19 5.30
C SER A 88 2.10 -19.62 3.85
N VAL A 89 2.03 -20.93 3.62
CA VAL A 89 1.82 -21.52 2.29
C VAL A 89 0.56 -20.94 1.63
N GLY A 90 -0.50 -20.69 2.41
CA GLY A 90 -1.74 -20.09 1.90
C GLY A 90 -1.56 -18.68 1.33
N ARG A 91 -0.72 -17.84 1.93
CA ARG A 91 -0.44 -16.50 1.40
C ARG A 91 0.41 -16.55 0.13
N VAL A 92 1.35 -17.49 0.06
CA VAL A 92 2.14 -17.74 -1.16
C VAL A 92 1.21 -18.21 -2.29
N ALA A 93 0.36 -19.19 -2.02
CA ALA A 93 -0.62 -19.68 -2.99
C ALA A 93 -1.57 -18.55 -3.45
N GLY A 94 -2.07 -17.73 -2.52
CA GLY A 94 -2.88 -16.56 -2.84
C GLY A 94 -2.15 -15.55 -3.73
N ALA A 95 -0.88 -15.26 -3.46
CA ALA A 95 -0.08 -14.38 -4.30
C ALA A 95 0.14 -14.93 -5.71
N VAL A 96 0.42 -16.23 -5.84
CA VAL A 96 0.55 -16.91 -7.14
C VAL A 96 -0.77 -16.84 -7.91
N LEU A 97 -1.90 -17.12 -7.26
CA LEU A 97 -3.23 -17.05 -7.89
C LEU A 97 -3.59 -15.62 -8.33
N LEU A 98 -3.27 -14.61 -7.51
CA LEU A 98 -3.48 -13.20 -7.89
C LEU A 98 -2.64 -12.80 -9.10
N LEU A 99 -1.37 -13.20 -9.16
CA LEU A 99 -0.51 -12.95 -10.31
C LEU A 99 -1.02 -13.66 -11.57
N ALA A 100 -1.43 -14.92 -11.46
CA ALA A 100 -2.00 -15.68 -12.56
C ALA A 100 -3.30 -15.02 -13.07
N GLY A 101 -4.18 -14.61 -12.15
CA GLY A 101 -5.39 -13.87 -12.50
C GLY A 101 -5.10 -12.53 -13.17
N ALA A 102 -4.14 -11.76 -12.65
CA ALA A 102 -3.72 -10.49 -13.24
C ALA A 102 -3.15 -10.66 -14.66
N LEU A 103 -2.36 -11.71 -14.89
CA LEU A 103 -1.85 -12.07 -16.20
C LEU A 103 -2.99 -12.47 -17.16
N LEU A 104 -3.95 -13.25 -16.68
CA LEU A 104 -5.09 -13.66 -17.51
C LEU A 104 -5.92 -12.45 -17.96
N VAL A 105 -6.23 -11.54 -17.03
CA VAL A 105 -6.96 -10.28 -17.32
C VAL A 105 -6.19 -9.36 -18.28
N ARG A 106 -4.86 -9.44 -18.30
CA ARG A 106 -4.04 -8.69 -19.24
C ARG A 106 -4.02 -9.32 -20.64
N LEU A 107 -4.05 -10.65 -20.72
CA LEU A 107 -3.87 -11.40 -21.96
C LEU A 107 -5.16 -11.53 -22.79
N PHE A 108 -6.32 -11.48 -22.13
CA PHE A 108 -7.65 -11.65 -22.73
C PHE A 108 -8.52 -10.42 -22.48
#